data_AF-A0A448ZEW2-F1
#
_entry.id   AF-A0A448ZEW2-F1
#
_cell.length_a   1.000
_cell.length_b   1.000
_cell.length_c   1.000
_cell.angle_alpha   90.00
_cell.angle_beta   90.00
_cell.angle_gamma   90.00
#
_symmetry.space_group_name_H-M   'P 1'
#
loop_
_entity.id
_entity.type
_entity.pdbx_description
1 polymer ?
#
loop_
_entity_poly.entity_id
_entity_poly.type
_entity_poly.pdbx_seq_one_letter_code
_entity_poly.pdbx_strand_id
1 'polypeptide(L)'
;MATLTAHFPKLRILWSRSPHETLRLFKALKANHEEVDVAKAVDVGKKDSLESLLKSDKTDEGGDEENEEDEINEAGRDMLLQLPGVTIQLARKIMHECDCLADLIALNRDQLRALAGPSVGQKLFT
;
A
#
# COMPACT_ATOMS: atom_id res chain seq x y z
N MET A 1 -5.01 -25.89 -0.91
CA MET A 1 -3.54 -26.11 -1.07
C MET A 1 -3.14 -26.34 -2.52
N ALA A 2 -3.85 -27.17 -3.30
CA ALA A 2 -3.48 -27.48 -4.69
C ALA A 2 -3.46 -26.26 -5.63
N THR A 3 -4.40 -25.31 -5.48
CA THR A 3 -4.50 -24.14 -6.38
C THR A 3 -3.31 -23.19 -6.25
N LEU A 4 -2.83 -22.94 -5.03
CA LEU A 4 -1.70 -22.03 -4.80
C LEU A 4 -0.40 -22.60 -5.39
N THR A 5 -0.12 -23.88 -5.17
CA THR A 5 1.08 -24.53 -5.72
C THR A 5 1.02 -24.71 -7.23
N ALA A 6 -0.17 -24.83 -7.82
CA ALA A 6 -0.34 -24.93 -9.27
C ALA A 6 -0.12 -23.58 -9.99
N HIS A 7 -0.59 -22.47 -9.40
CA HIS A 7 -0.45 -21.15 -10.02
C HIS A 7 0.95 -20.54 -9.85
N PHE A 8 1.69 -20.93 -8.80
CA PHE A 8 3.01 -20.36 -8.49
C PHE A 8 4.12 -21.41 -8.56
N PRO A 9 4.64 -21.74 -9.76
CA PRO A 9 5.61 -22.83 -9.95
C PRO A 9 6.96 -22.59 -9.26
N LYS A 10 7.30 -21.34 -8.93
CA LYS A 10 8.52 -20.99 -8.20
C LYS A 10 8.37 -21.05 -6.67
N LEU A 11 7.15 -21.26 -6.16
CA LEU A 11 6.88 -21.28 -4.72
C LEU A 11 7.55 -22.50 -4.07
N ARG A 12 8.33 -22.28 -3.01
CA ARG A 12 8.96 -23.34 -2.22
C ARG A 12 8.41 -23.29 -0.80
N ILE A 13 7.91 -24.42 -0.31
CA ILE A 13 7.39 -24.55 1.06
C ILE A 13 8.41 -25.31 1.90
N LEU A 14 8.78 -24.73 3.04
CA LEU A 14 9.69 -25.32 4.02
C LEU A 14 8.90 -25.61 5.30
N TRP A 15 8.97 -26.86 5.78
CA TRP A 15 8.34 -27.28 7.03
C TRP A 15 9.40 -27.64 8.06
N SER A 16 9.28 -27.12 9.27
CA SER A 16 10.14 -27.49 10.41
C SER A 16 9.28 -27.94 11.58
N ARG A 17 9.80 -28.87 12.38
CA ARG A 17 9.08 -29.45 13.52
C ARG A 17 9.32 -28.71 14.84
N SER A 18 10.25 -27.76 14.86
CA SER A 18 10.54 -26.90 16.02
C SER A 18 11.34 -25.65 15.60
N PRO A 19 11.37 -24.58 16.42
CA PRO A 19 12.17 -23.38 16.13
C PRO A 19 13.67 -23.65 16.00
N HIS A 20 14.22 -24.59 16.77
CA HIS A 20 15.63 -24.98 16.65
C HIS A 20 15.94 -25.61 15.29
N GLU A 21 15.02 -26.42 14.76
CA GLU A 21 15.15 -27.02 13.44
C GLU A 21 15.04 -25.96 12.34
N THR A 22 14.18 -24.95 12.53
CA THR A 22 14.13 -23.77 11.63
C THR A 22 15.46 -23.05 11.56
N LEU A 23 16.14 -22.83 12.70
CA LEU A 23 17.45 -22.15 12.72
C LEU A 23 18.52 -22.96 11.97
N ARG A 24 18.54 -24.29 12.14
CA ARG A 24 19.44 -25.17 11.39
C ARG A 24 19.17 -25.08 9.90
N LEU A 25 17.90 -25.11 9.50
CA LEU A 25 17.48 -24.98 8.11
C LEU A 25 17.91 -23.64 7.51
N PHE A 26 17.70 -22.53 8.22
CA PHE A 26 18.12 -21.20 7.75
C PHE A 26 19.64 -21.08 7.63
N LYS A 27 20.39 -21.65 8.57
CA LYS A 27 21.86 -21.67 8.49
C LYS A 27 22.36 -22.49 7.28
N ALA A 28 21.75 -23.65 7.04
CA ALA A 28 22.07 -24.47 5.86
C ALA A 28 21.73 -23.76 4.55
N LEU A 29 20.59 -23.07 4.49
CA LEU A 29 20.19 -22.29 3.32
C LEU A 29 21.10 -21.09 3.07
N LYS A 30 21.56 -20.39 4.11
CA LYS A 30 22.45 -19.23 3.97
C LYS A 30 23.89 -19.61 3.58
N ALA A 31 24.34 -20.84 3.84
CA ALA A 31 25.75 -21.23 3.75
C ALA A 31 26.44 -20.94 2.40
N ASN A 32 25.70 -20.94 1.28
CA ASN A 32 26.23 -20.70 -0.06
C ASN A 32 25.74 -19.38 -0.68
N HIS A 33 25.23 -18.45 0.14
CA HIS A 33 24.70 -17.17 -0.32
C HIS A 33 25.49 -16.02 0.30
N GLU A 34 25.61 -14.93 -0.45
CA GLU A 34 26.21 -13.67 0.02
C GLU A 34 25.41 -13.06 1.18
N GLU A 35 26.05 -12.15 1.92
CA GLU A 35 25.36 -11.41 2.97
C GLU A 35 24.33 -10.44 2.38
N VAL A 36 23.25 -10.23 3.13
CA VAL A 36 22.17 -9.35 2.70
C VAL A 36 22.64 -7.90 2.77
N ASP A 37 22.52 -7.19 1.65
CA ASP A 37 22.76 -5.75 1.58
C ASP A 37 21.54 -4.99 2.13
N VAL A 38 21.69 -4.38 3.29
CA VAL A 38 20.63 -3.66 3.99
C VAL A 38 20.14 -2.46 3.16
N ALA A 39 21.03 -1.73 2.50
CA ALA A 39 20.65 -0.57 1.72
C ALA A 39 19.79 -0.96 0.52
N LYS A 40 20.17 -2.04 -0.19
CA LYS A 40 19.36 -2.59 -1.29
C LYS A 40 18.01 -3.13 -0.81
N ALA A 41 17.99 -3.81 0.34
CA ALA A 41 16.75 -4.37 0.89
C ALA A 41 15.72 -3.27 1.23
N VAL A 42 16.19 -2.15 1.81
CA VAL A 42 15.35 -0.99 2.11
C VAL A 42 14.80 -0.35 0.84
N ASP A 43 15.64 -0.16 -0.19
CA ASP A 43 15.20 0.43 -1.46
C ASP A 43 14.14 -0.42 -2.18
N VAL A 44 14.32 -1.75 -2.21
CA VAL A 44 13.31 -2.66 -2.79
C VAL A 44 12.00 -2.63 -1.97
N GLY A 45 12.08 -2.63 -0.64
CA GLY A 45 10.89 -2.59 0.22
C GLY A 45 10.04 -1.33 0.06
N LYS A 46 10.67 -0.18 -0.24
CA LYS A 46 9.95 1.07 -0.51
C LYS A 46 9.17 1.04 -1.83
N LYS A 47 9.69 0.34 -2.85
CA LYS A 47 9.05 0.22 -4.18
C LYS A 47 7.81 -0.67 -4.19
N ASP A 48 7.63 -1.54 -3.21
CA ASP A 48 6.44 -2.39 -3.07
C ASP A 48 5.42 -1.83 -2.07
N SER A 49 5.72 -0.71 -1.41
CA SER A 49 4.73 0.02 -0.62
C SER A 49 3.59 0.47 -1.54
N LEU A 50 2.36 0.47 -1.01
CA LEU A 50 1.14 0.93 -1.71
C LEU A 50 1.34 2.29 -2.40
N GLU A 51 2.21 3.11 -1.83
CA GLU A 51 2.69 4.40 -2.32
C GLU A 51 3.33 4.36 -3.72
N SER A 52 4.07 3.30 -4.05
CA SER A 52 4.69 3.11 -5.37
C SER A 52 3.66 2.73 -6.44
N LEU A 53 2.66 1.91 -6.10
CA LEU A 53 1.52 1.61 -6.98
C LEU A 53 0.65 2.85 -7.25
N LEU A 54 0.78 3.88 -6.41
CA LEU A 54 0.07 5.14 -6.54
C LEU A 54 0.88 6.22 -7.29
N LYS A 55 2.13 5.97 -7.70
CA LYS A 55 2.84 6.84 -8.65
C LYS A 55 2.34 6.55 -10.07
N SER A 56 1.07 6.84 -10.35
CA SER A 56 0.55 6.89 -11.72
C SER A 56 0.83 8.26 -12.32
N ASP A 57 1.71 8.29 -13.32
CA ASP A 57 1.67 9.20 -14.47
C ASP A 57 1.99 10.69 -14.24
N LYS A 58 3.05 11.00 -13.47
CA LYS A 58 3.79 12.24 -13.75
C LYS A 58 4.93 11.91 -14.70
N THR A 59 4.67 12.18 -15.97
CA THR A 59 5.64 12.12 -17.05
C THR A 59 6.87 12.93 -16.70
N ASP A 60 7.99 12.29 -17.00
CA ASP A 60 9.38 12.71 -16.98
C ASP A 60 9.62 14.03 -17.73
N GLU A 61 9.32 15.19 -17.14
CA GLU A 61 9.89 16.47 -17.59
C GLU A 61 10.46 17.26 -16.41
N GLY A 62 11.73 17.61 -16.57
CA GLY A 62 12.64 18.02 -15.50
C GLY A 62 12.20 19.24 -14.71
N GLY A 63 12.47 19.16 -13.42
CA GLY A 63 12.38 20.26 -12.48
C GLY A 63 12.76 19.73 -11.10
N ASP A 64 13.84 20.24 -10.56
CA ASP A 64 14.25 20.02 -9.18
C ASP A 64 13.11 20.43 -8.23
N GLU A 65 12.33 19.46 -7.74
CA GLU A 65 11.43 19.68 -6.59
C GLU A 65 11.69 18.58 -5.57
N GLU A 66 12.47 19.01 -4.59
CA GLU A 66 12.90 18.35 -3.38
C GLU A 66 11.71 17.72 -2.65
N ASN A 67 11.82 16.44 -2.29
CA ASN A 67 11.32 15.82 -1.05
C ASN A 67 10.14 16.48 -0.29
N GLU A 68 9.05 16.80 -0.97
CA GLU A 68 7.73 16.90 -0.34
C GLU A 68 6.99 15.60 -0.67
N GLU A 69 7.58 14.47 -0.27
CA GLU A 69 6.78 13.36 0.23
C GLU A 69 6.12 13.90 1.50
N ASP A 70 5.11 14.75 1.35
CA ASP A 70 4.23 15.19 2.44
C ASP A 70 3.96 13.92 3.23
N GLU A 71 4.40 13.87 4.50
CA GLU A 71 4.18 12.73 5.38
C GLU A 71 2.68 12.44 5.36
N ILE A 72 2.28 11.52 4.47
CA ILE A 72 0.88 11.26 4.23
C ILE A 72 0.39 10.77 5.56
N ASN A 73 -0.63 11.41 6.11
CA ASN A 73 -1.26 10.97 7.35
C ASN A 73 -1.76 9.54 7.15
N GLU A 74 -0.92 8.55 7.50
CA GLU A 74 -1.18 7.13 7.25
C GLU A 74 -2.43 6.69 7.99
N ALA A 75 -2.62 7.20 9.22
CA ALA A 75 -3.81 6.96 10.02
C ALA A 75 -5.08 7.50 9.33
N GLY A 76 -5.00 8.70 8.74
CA GLY A 76 -6.10 9.28 7.96
C GLY A 76 -6.41 8.48 6.71
N ARG A 77 -5.38 8.06 5.95
CA ARG A 77 -5.52 7.23 4.75
C ARG A 77 -6.14 5.87 5.08
N ASP A 78 -5.64 5.20 6.11
CA ASP A 78 -6.11 3.88 6.51
C ASP A 78 -7.55 3.92 7.00
N MET A 79 -7.93 5.00 7.70
CA MET A 79 -9.33 5.24 8.07
C MET A 79 -10.22 5.41 6.84
N LEU A 80 -9.80 6.19 5.84
CA LEU A 80 -10.55 6.36 4.60
C LEU A 80 -10.72 5.04 3.85
N LEU A 81 -9.70 4.17 3.83
CA LEU A 81 -9.77 2.85 3.18
C LEU A 81 -10.72 1.88 3.88
N GLN A 82 -11.08 2.11 5.13
CA GLN A 82 -12.12 1.34 5.82
C GLN A 82 -13.54 1.74 5.41
N LEU A 83 -13.71 2.88 4.74
CA LEU A 83 -15.02 3.35 4.30
C LEU A 83 -15.54 2.54 3.11
N PRO A 84 -16.85 2.25 3.06
CA PRO A 84 -17.43 1.35 2.08
C PRO A 84 -17.31 1.90 0.66
N GLY A 85 -16.50 1.22 -0.17
CA GLY A 85 -16.30 1.58 -1.57
C GLY A 85 -15.25 2.67 -1.79
N VAL A 86 -14.53 3.08 -0.75
CA VAL A 86 -13.36 3.96 -0.91
C VAL A 86 -12.17 3.14 -1.39
N THR A 87 -11.71 3.46 -2.59
CA THR A 87 -10.46 2.93 -3.15
C THR A 87 -9.30 3.85 -2.80
N ILE A 88 -8.08 3.39 -3.02
CA ILE A 88 -6.88 4.17 -2.69
C ILE A 88 -6.77 5.45 -3.53
N GLN A 89 -7.19 5.38 -4.81
CA GLN A 89 -7.28 6.55 -5.67
C GLN A 89 -8.29 7.57 -5.15
N LEU A 90 -9.43 7.09 -4.65
CA LEU A 90 -10.46 7.95 -4.08
C LEU A 90 -10.03 8.53 -2.73
N ALA A 91 -9.39 7.74 -1.86
CA ALA A 91 -8.85 8.22 -0.59
C ALA A 91 -7.85 9.38 -0.83
N ARG A 92 -6.98 9.27 -1.83
CA ARG A 92 -6.08 10.37 -2.21
C ARG A 92 -6.85 11.60 -2.69
N LYS A 93 -7.86 11.42 -3.55
CA LYS A 93 -8.69 12.54 -4.02
C LYS A 93 -9.37 13.26 -2.84
N ILE A 94 -9.88 12.50 -1.87
CA ILE A 94 -10.47 13.04 -0.65
C ILE A 94 -9.43 13.79 0.19
N MET A 95 -8.23 13.24 0.38
CA MET A 95 -7.15 13.91 1.14
C MET A 95 -6.62 15.18 0.45
N HIS A 96 -6.78 15.31 -0.86
CA HIS A 96 -6.43 16.53 -1.60
C HIS A 96 -7.57 17.57 -1.55
N GLU A 97 -8.83 17.14 -1.49
CA GLU A 97 -9.99 18.05 -1.45
C GLU A 97 -10.39 18.46 -0.02
N CYS A 98 -9.97 17.71 1.00
CA CYS A 98 -10.33 17.95 2.40
C CYS A 98 -9.07 17.97 3.27
N ASP A 99 -8.83 19.08 3.98
CA ASP A 99 -7.69 19.24 4.87
C ASP A 99 -7.81 18.34 6.12
N CYS A 100 -9.05 18.08 6.55
CA CYS A 100 -9.31 17.17 7.66
C CYS A 100 -10.57 16.32 7.47
N LEU A 101 -10.70 15.27 8.28
CA LEU A 101 -11.87 14.40 8.25
C LEU A 101 -13.17 15.15 8.62
N ALA A 102 -13.08 16.21 9.43
CA ALA A 102 -14.25 17.01 9.77
C ALA A 102 -14.82 17.70 8.52
N ASP A 103 -13.98 18.14 7.59
CA ASP A 103 -14.41 18.75 6.33
C ASP A 103 -15.15 17.73 5.46
N LEU A 104 -14.66 16.49 5.41
CA LEU A 104 -15.32 15.39 4.70
C LEU A 104 -16.73 15.12 5.25
N ILE A 105 -16.90 15.15 6.58
CA ILE A 105 -18.19 14.93 7.25
C ILE A 105 -19.13 16.12 7.04
N ALA A 106 -18.59 17.34 6.89
CA ALA A 106 -19.37 18.54 6.65
C ALA A 106 -19.94 18.65 5.21
N LEU A 107 -19.44 17.83 4.27
CA LEU A 107 -19.92 17.84 2.89
C LEU A 107 -21.37 17.35 2.76
N ASN A 108 -22.13 18.03 1.91
CA ASN A 108 -23.49 17.61 1.58
C ASN A 108 -23.49 16.40 0.62
N ARG A 109 -24.66 15.79 0.43
CA ARG A 109 -24.83 14.62 -0.45
C ARG A 109 -24.37 14.87 -1.89
N ASP A 110 -24.64 16.04 -2.45
CA ASP A 110 -24.29 16.37 -3.83
C ASP A 110 -22.78 16.62 -3.98
N GLN A 111 -22.15 17.23 -2.97
CA GLN A 111 -20.70 17.42 -2.88
C GLN A 111 -19.97 16.07 -2.76
N LEU A 112 -20.46 15.16 -1.89
CA LEU A 112 -19.90 13.81 -1.78
C LEU A 112 -20.06 13.00 -3.08
N ARG A 113 -21.16 13.19 -3.82
CA ARG A 113 -21.35 12.56 -5.14
C ARG A 113 -20.42 13.16 -6.20
N ALA A 114 -20.13 14.45 -6.15
CA ALA A 114 -19.17 15.09 -7.05
C ALA A 114 -17.74 14.62 -6.76
N LEU A 115 -17.39 14.45 -5.48
CA LEU A 115 -16.07 14.00 -5.04
C LEU A 115 -15.85 12.50 -5.29
N ALA A 116 -16.73 11.64 -4.78
CA ALA A 116 -16.57 10.18 -4.78
C ALA A 116 -17.34 9.44 -5.90
N GLY A 117 -18.13 10.15 -6.68
CA GLY A 117 -19.01 9.56 -7.69
C GLY A 117 -20.38 9.15 -7.13
N PRO A 118 -21.35 8.82 -8.01
CA PRO A 118 -22.75 8.68 -7.64
C PRO A 118 -23.05 7.51 -6.69
N SER A 119 -22.34 6.38 -6.83
CA SER A 119 -22.57 5.19 -5.99
C SER A 119 -21.84 5.26 -4.66
N VAL A 120 -20.57 5.68 -4.64
CA VAL A 120 -19.75 5.76 -3.42
C VAL A 120 -20.15 6.96 -2.58
N GLY A 121 -20.37 8.13 -3.20
CA GLY A 121 -20.85 9.32 -2.48
C GLY A 121 -22.19 9.11 -1.78
N GLN A 122 -23.07 8.28 -2.35
CA GLN A 122 -24.31 7.87 -1.68
C GLN A 122 -24.03 6.99 -0.46
N LYS A 123 -23.10 6.03 -0.57
CA LYS A 123 -22.72 5.15 0.54
C LYS A 123 -22.01 5.89 1.68
N LEU A 124 -21.24 6.92 1.36
CA LEU A 124 -20.54 7.74 2.36
C LEU A 124 -21.48 8.64 3.17
N PHE A 125 -22.63 9.02 2.60
CA PHE A 125 -23.63 9.85 3.29
C PHE A 125 -24.58 9.04 4.18
N THR A 126 -24.69 7.72 3.98
CA THR A 126 -25.72 6.87 4.62
C THR A 126 -25.13 6.10 5.79
#